data_AF-A0AAU3AAV0-F1
#
_entry.id   AF-A0AAU3AAV0-F1
#
_cell.length_a   1.000
_cell.length_b   1.000
_cell.length_c   1.000
_cell.angle_alpha   90.00
_cell.angle_beta   90.00
_cell.angle_gamma   90.00
#
_symmetry.space_group_name_H-M   'P 1'
#
loop_
_entity.id
_entity.type
_entity.pdbx_description
1 polymer ?
#
loop_
_entity_poly.entity_id
_entity_poly.type
_entity_poly.pdbx_seq_one_letter_code
_entity_poly.pdbx_strand_id
1 'polypeptide(L)'
;MKFGPLNAKIDVLIVALVLFAVVFLWFKRFLPRINEVLAERADRTEGALERAEAIRAEASAEHAGAQALLAEARRDAARVTQAAREEGAALIAAAREDGLREREALLADGQALIEAERAAAEAELRLTVPELAAELASRIIGEPVSAAAPTNP
;
A
#
# COMPACT_ATOMS: atom_id res chain seq x y z
N MET A 1 -6.28 84.97 -74.35
CA MET A 1 -7.13 84.20 -73.40
C MET A 1 -6.26 83.08 -72.82
N LYS A 2 -5.50 83.32 -71.75
CA LYS A 2 -5.86 83.02 -70.35
C LYS A 2 -6.51 81.64 -70.21
N PHE A 3 -5.71 80.59 -70.42
CA PHE A 3 -5.98 79.26 -69.90
C PHE A 3 -5.82 79.30 -68.37
N GLY A 4 -6.77 78.68 -67.66
CA GLY A 4 -6.89 78.68 -66.20
C GLY A 4 -5.70 78.02 -65.47
N PRO A 5 -5.82 77.76 -64.15
CA PRO A 5 -4.71 77.41 -63.23
C PRO A 5 -4.01 76.04 -63.47
N LEU A 6 -4.03 75.53 -64.70
CA LEU A 6 -3.64 74.18 -65.11
C LEU A 6 -2.38 74.12 -66.01
N ASN A 7 -1.61 75.20 -66.10
CA ASN A 7 -0.22 75.05 -66.57
C ASN A 7 0.61 74.53 -65.40
N ALA A 8 0.66 73.20 -65.26
CA ALA A 8 1.64 72.57 -64.40
C ALA A 8 3.03 72.97 -64.91
N LYS A 9 3.73 73.82 -64.15
CA LYS A 9 5.14 74.11 -64.41
C LYS A 9 5.87 72.78 -64.30
N ILE A 10 6.37 72.28 -65.43
CA ILE A 10 7.06 70.98 -65.52
C ILE A 10 8.18 70.92 -64.47
N ASP A 11 8.85 72.05 -64.22
CA ASP A 11 9.87 72.21 -63.19
C ASP A 11 9.35 71.89 -61.77
N VAL A 12 8.15 72.35 -61.41
CA VAL A 12 7.53 72.09 -60.10
C VAL A 12 7.12 70.62 -59.98
N LEU A 13 6.65 70.02 -61.09
CA LEU A 13 6.26 68.62 -61.13
C LEU A 13 7.48 67.70 -60.98
N ILE A 14 8.61 68.03 -61.63
CA ILE A 14 9.88 67.31 -61.49
C ILE A 14 10.42 67.43 -60.07
N VAL A 15 10.44 68.63 -59.48
CA VAL A 15 10.90 68.83 -58.09
C VAL A 15 10.00 68.09 -57.10
N ALA A 16 8.67 68.11 -57.30
CA ALA A 16 7.73 67.34 -56.49
C ALA A 16 7.94 65.83 -56.62
N LEU A 17 8.21 65.33 -57.84
CA LEU A 17 8.52 63.91 -58.09
C LEU A 17 9.80 63.48 -57.38
N VAL A 18 10.85 64.30 -57.42
CA VAL A 18 12.13 64.03 -56.75
C VAL A 18 11.93 64.02 -55.22
N LEU A 19 11.22 65.00 -54.66
CA LEU A 19 10.89 65.02 -53.23
C LEU A 19 10.05 63.79 -52.82
N PHE A 20 9.05 63.43 -53.62
CA PHE A 20 8.24 62.24 -53.39
C PHE A 20 9.08 60.95 -53.45
N ALA A 21 9.99 60.83 -54.43
CA ALA A 21 10.88 59.68 -54.55
C ALA A 21 11.82 59.55 -53.36
N VAL A 22 12.37 60.66 -52.85
CA VAL A 22 13.22 60.65 -51.65
C VAL A 22 12.44 60.20 -50.41
N VAL A 23 11.23 60.73 -50.18
CA VAL A 23 10.36 60.32 -49.07
C VAL A 23 9.94 58.86 -49.21
N PHE A 24 9.59 58.42 -50.42
CA PHE A 24 9.21 57.04 -50.69
C PHE A 24 10.36 56.06 -50.42
N LEU A 25 11.60 56.41 -50.80
CA LEU A 25 12.78 55.59 -50.52
C LEU A 25 13.05 55.50 -49.01
N TRP A 26 12.85 56.60 -48.29
CA TRP A 26 12.95 56.65 -46.83
C TRP A 26 11.90 55.73 -46.18
N PHE A 27 10.62 55.85 -46.56
CA PHE A 27 9.56 54.96 -46.09
C PHE A 27 9.84 53.49 -46.41
N LYS A 28 10.28 53.17 -47.64
CA LYS A 28 10.66 51.81 -48.05
C LYS A 28 11.77 51.23 -47.17
N ARG A 29 12.68 52.07 -46.68
CA ARG A 29 13.78 51.65 -45.80
C ARG A 29 13.35 51.45 -44.34
N PHE A 30 12.35 52.18 -43.86
CA PHE A 30 11.84 52.10 -42.48
C PHE A 30 10.72 51.08 -42.28
N LEU A 31 9.88 50.83 -43.29
CA LEU A 31 8.83 49.79 -43.28
C LEU A 31 9.30 48.40 -42.79
N PRO A 32 10.42 47.83 -43.28
CA PRO A 32 10.85 46.49 -42.85
C PRO A 32 11.16 46.44 -41.35
N ARG A 33 11.70 47.52 -40.76
CA ARG A 33 11.98 47.58 -39.33
C ARG A 33 10.72 47.59 -38.46
N ILE A 34 9.65 48.22 -38.95
CA ILE A 34 8.36 48.23 -38.24
C ILE A 34 7.72 46.84 -38.29
N ASN A 35 7.74 46.19 -39.45
CA ASN A 35 7.23 44.83 -39.60
C ASN A 35 8.01 43.81 -38.74
N GLU A 36 9.34 43.97 -38.63
CA GLU A 36 10.18 43.12 -37.78
C GLU A 36 9.80 43.25 -36.30
N VAL A 37 9.61 44.47 -35.79
CA VAL A 37 9.18 44.70 -34.40
C VAL A 37 7.75 44.17 -34.15
N LEU A 38 6.85 44.30 -35.13
CA LEU A 38 5.49 43.76 -35.02
C LEU A 38 5.49 42.24 -35.04
N ALA A 39 6.30 41.61 -35.91
CA ALA A 39 6.47 40.16 -35.95
C ALA A 39 7.09 39.64 -34.66
N GLU A 40 8.11 40.31 -34.12
CA GLU A 40 8.73 39.94 -32.84
C GLU A 40 7.75 40.07 -31.67
N ARG A 41 6.87 41.07 -31.67
CA ARG A 41 5.82 41.21 -30.65
C ARG A 41 4.73 40.15 -30.79
N ALA A 42 4.32 39.84 -32.03
CA ALA A 42 3.36 38.78 -32.31
C ALA A 42 3.92 37.43 -31.85
N ASP A 43 5.13 37.08 -32.28
CA ASP A 43 5.82 35.84 -31.92
C ASP A 43 6.06 35.73 -30.40
N ARG A 44 6.45 36.83 -29.75
CA ARG A 44 6.58 36.83 -28.28
C ARG A 44 5.27 36.59 -27.56
N THR A 45 4.14 37.06 -28.10
CA THR A 45 2.83 36.93 -27.44
C THR A 45 2.22 35.56 -27.72
N GLU A 46 2.21 35.15 -28.99
CA GLU A 46 1.70 33.86 -29.46
C GLU A 46 2.56 32.72 -28.93
N GLY A 47 3.89 32.80 -29.06
CA GLY A 47 4.80 31.82 -28.50
C GLY A 47 4.82 31.80 -26.96
N ALA A 48 4.49 32.90 -26.28
CA ALA A 48 4.29 32.87 -24.82
C ALA A 48 2.99 32.17 -24.42
N LEU A 49 1.90 32.38 -25.17
CA LEU A 49 0.63 31.69 -24.97
C LEU A 49 0.78 30.19 -25.22
N GLU A 50 1.36 29.78 -26.35
CA GLU A 50 1.62 28.37 -26.66
C GLU A 50 2.49 27.69 -25.60
N ARG A 51 3.57 28.35 -25.15
CA ARG A 51 4.41 27.83 -24.06
C ARG A 51 3.63 27.73 -22.75
N ALA A 52 2.79 28.70 -22.43
CA ALA A 52 1.99 28.67 -21.21
C ALA A 52 0.92 27.56 -21.26
N GLU A 53 0.30 27.33 -22.41
CA GLU A 53 -0.63 26.23 -22.63
C GLU A 53 0.06 24.88 -22.56
N ALA A 54 1.24 24.72 -23.16
CA ALA A 54 2.04 23.51 -23.07
C ALA A 54 2.41 23.19 -21.61
N ILE A 55 2.91 24.18 -20.85
CA ILE A 55 3.24 24.00 -19.43
C ILE A 55 2.00 23.64 -18.61
N ARG A 56 0.85 24.26 -18.89
CA ARG A 56 -0.42 23.92 -18.19
C ARG A 56 -0.88 22.50 -18.53
N ALA A 57 -0.76 22.09 -19.80
CA ALA A 57 -1.10 20.75 -20.25
C ALA A 57 -0.20 19.72 -19.56
N GLU A 58 1.12 19.93 -19.57
CA GLU A 58 2.10 19.08 -18.88
C GLU A 58 1.82 18.99 -17.38
N ALA A 59 1.62 20.14 -16.71
CA ALA A 59 1.29 20.16 -15.29
C ALA A 59 -0.03 19.42 -14.99
N SER A 60 -1.06 19.56 -15.85
CA SER A 60 -2.31 18.84 -15.68
C SER A 60 -2.14 17.33 -15.88
N ALA A 61 -1.30 16.92 -16.83
CA ALA A 61 -1.01 15.52 -17.11
C ALA A 61 -0.21 14.89 -15.97
N GLU A 62 0.80 15.58 -15.45
CA GLU A 62 1.59 15.16 -14.30
C GLU A 62 0.70 15.06 -13.05
N HIS A 63 -0.16 16.05 -12.81
CA HIS A 63 -1.09 16.03 -11.68
C HIS A 63 -2.12 14.89 -11.81
N ALA A 64 -2.61 14.61 -13.01
CA ALA A 64 -3.50 13.47 -13.25
C ALA A 64 -2.78 12.13 -13.00
N GLY A 65 -1.52 12.01 -13.46
CA GLY A 65 -0.67 10.86 -13.20
C GLY A 65 -0.42 10.65 -11.71
N ALA A 66 -0.09 11.71 -10.97
CA ALA A 66 0.11 11.67 -9.53
C ALA A 66 -1.18 11.25 -8.78
N GLN A 67 -2.34 11.76 -9.17
CA GLN A 67 -3.62 11.35 -8.59
C GLN A 67 -3.94 9.88 -8.88
N ALA A 68 -3.65 9.39 -10.09
CA ALA A 68 -3.82 7.99 -10.43
C ALA A 68 -2.91 7.07 -9.59
N LEU A 69 -1.64 7.45 -9.41
CA LEU A 69 -0.71 6.73 -8.54
C LEU A 69 -1.18 6.71 -7.08
N LEU A 70 -1.67 7.84 -6.56
CA LEU A 70 -2.22 7.90 -5.20
C LEU A 70 -3.48 7.04 -5.05
N ALA A 71 -4.35 7.01 -6.06
CA ALA A 71 -5.54 6.17 -6.06
C ALA A 71 -5.17 4.68 -6.06
N GLU A 72 -4.19 4.28 -6.86
CA GLU A 72 -3.70 2.90 -6.91
C GLU A 72 -3.02 2.50 -5.60
N ALA A 73 -2.14 3.35 -5.06
CA ALA A 73 -1.50 3.10 -3.77
C ALA A 73 -2.53 2.94 -2.63
N ARG A 74 -3.63 3.68 -2.65
CA ARG A 74 -4.73 3.52 -1.68
C ARG A 74 -5.47 2.20 -1.85
N ARG A 75 -5.70 1.74 -3.10
CA ARG A 75 -6.29 0.42 -3.37
C ARG A 75 -5.38 -0.69 -2.90
N ASP A 76 -4.09 -0.57 -3.17
CA ASP A 76 -3.06 -1.52 -2.72
C ASP A 76 -3.01 -1.61 -1.21
N ALA A 77 -2.97 -0.47 -0.52
CA ALA A 77 -2.99 -0.43 0.94
C ALA A 77 -4.26 -1.07 1.52
N ALA A 78 -5.42 -0.80 0.92
CA ALA A 78 -6.68 -1.43 1.34
C ALA A 78 -6.66 -2.94 1.13
N ARG A 79 -6.16 -3.41 -0.02
CA ARG A 79 -5.99 -4.83 -0.34
C ARG A 79 -5.04 -5.54 0.62
N VAL A 80 -3.87 -4.95 0.90
CA VAL A 80 -2.89 -5.51 1.85
C VAL A 80 -3.48 -5.59 3.25
N THR A 81 -4.19 -4.55 3.69
CA THR A 81 -4.83 -4.53 5.01
C THR A 81 -5.92 -5.60 5.11
N GLN A 82 -6.71 -5.79 4.04
CA GLN A 82 -7.73 -6.82 4.00
C GLN A 82 -7.13 -8.22 4.02
N ALA A 83 -6.11 -8.47 3.20
CA ALA A 83 -5.39 -9.74 3.18
C ALA A 83 -4.78 -10.07 4.56
N ALA A 84 -4.12 -9.10 5.21
CA ALA A 84 -3.56 -9.28 6.55
C ALA A 84 -4.63 -9.59 7.62
N ARG A 85 -5.83 -9.03 7.49
CA ARG A 85 -6.96 -9.33 8.39
C ARG A 85 -7.48 -10.75 8.18
N GLU A 86 -7.63 -11.16 6.92
CA GLU A 86 -8.09 -12.51 6.56
C GLU A 86 -7.07 -13.57 7.00
N GLU A 87 -5.79 -13.35 6.71
CA GLU A 87 -4.69 -14.21 7.13
C GLU A 87 -4.57 -14.26 8.66
N GLY A 88 -4.66 -13.11 9.33
CA GLY A 88 -4.64 -13.05 10.80
C GLY A 88 -5.81 -13.81 11.43
N ALA A 89 -7.02 -13.68 10.87
CA ALA A 89 -8.18 -14.43 11.34
C ALA A 89 -8.03 -15.93 11.11
N ALA A 90 -7.51 -16.34 9.95
CA ALA A 90 -7.23 -17.74 9.64
C ALA A 90 -6.16 -18.33 10.58
N LEU A 91 -5.09 -17.58 10.86
CA LEU A 91 -4.03 -18.00 11.78
C LEU A 91 -4.56 -18.17 13.20
N ILE A 92 -5.40 -17.25 13.69
CA ILE A 92 -6.02 -17.38 15.02
C ILE A 92 -6.95 -18.60 15.07
N ALA A 93 -7.72 -18.85 14.01
CA ALA A 93 -8.59 -20.02 13.93
C ALA A 93 -7.77 -21.32 13.94
N ALA A 94 -6.70 -21.41 13.14
CA ALA A 94 -5.79 -22.55 13.11
C ALA A 94 -5.13 -22.78 14.47
N ALA A 95 -4.57 -21.72 15.09
CA ALA A 95 -3.94 -21.82 16.41
C ALA A 95 -4.92 -22.27 17.51
N ARG A 96 -6.20 -21.85 17.43
CA ARG A 96 -7.24 -22.34 18.35
C ARG A 96 -7.56 -23.82 18.13
N GLU A 97 -7.66 -24.26 16.89
CA GLU A 97 -7.92 -25.66 16.56
C GLU A 97 -6.76 -26.55 17.04
N ASP A 98 -5.53 -26.14 16.77
CA ASP A 98 -4.33 -26.84 17.22
C ASP A 98 -4.26 -26.91 18.75
N GLY A 99 -4.56 -25.81 19.45
CA GLY A 99 -4.61 -25.79 20.91
C GLY A 99 -5.71 -26.68 21.50
N LEU A 100 -6.88 -26.79 20.84
CA LEU A 100 -7.93 -27.72 21.25
C LEU A 100 -7.48 -29.17 21.08
N ARG A 101 -6.83 -29.48 19.95
CA ARG A 101 -6.31 -30.81 19.65
C ARG A 101 -5.23 -31.23 20.65
N GLU A 102 -4.30 -30.33 20.96
CA GLU A 102 -3.24 -30.57 21.94
C GLU A 102 -3.82 -30.74 23.36
N ARG A 103 -4.83 -29.94 23.73
CA ARG A 103 -5.53 -30.10 25.00
C ARG A 103 -6.20 -31.47 25.11
N GLU A 104 -6.88 -31.92 24.06
CA GLU A 104 -7.54 -33.22 24.04
C GLU A 104 -6.54 -34.37 24.14
N ALA A 105 -5.40 -34.28 23.44
CA ALA A 105 -4.31 -35.24 23.56
C ALA A 105 -3.76 -35.29 24.99
N LEU A 106 -3.49 -34.13 25.60
CA LEU A 106 -2.99 -34.05 26.98
C LEU A 106 -3.98 -34.64 27.99
N LEU A 107 -5.29 -34.41 27.81
CA LEU A 107 -6.32 -35.00 28.67
C LEU A 107 -6.40 -36.52 28.51
N ALA A 108 -6.29 -37.04 27.29
CA ALA A 108 -6.28 -38.48 27.03
C ALA A 108 -5.05 -39.14 27.66
N ASP A 109 -3.86 -38.55 27.48
CA ASP A 109 -2.62 -39.03 28.09
C ASP A 109 -2.69 -38.98 29.62
N GLY A 110 -3.23 -37.90 30.19
CA GLY A 110 -3.43 -37.76 31.64
C GLY A 110 -4.40 -38.81 32.20
N GLN A 111 -5.50 -39.10 31.50
CA GLN A 111 -6.44 -40.16 31.90
C GLN A 111 -5.77 -41.53 31.85
N ALA A 112 -4.98 -41.81 30.81
CA ALA A 112 -4.23 -43.06 30.70
C ALA A 112 -3.19 -43.22 31.84
N LEU A 113 -2.52 -42.13 32.22
CA LEU A 113 -1.59 -42.12 33.35
C LEU A 113 -2.31 -42.41 34.68
N ILE A 114 -3.44 -41.75 34.93
CA ILE A 114 -4.23 -41.95 36.16
C ILE A 114 -4.74 -43.39 36.26
N GLU A 115 -5.23 -43.98 35.17
CA GLU A 115 -5.66 -45.38 35.14
C GLU A 115 -4.48 -46.33 35.43
N ALA A 116 -3.29 -46.05 34.88
CA ALA A 116 -2.09 -46.84 35.16
C ALA A 116 -1.63 -46.72 36.63
N GLU A 117 -1.61 -45.50 37.19
CA GLU A 117 -1.27 -45.24 38.60
C GLU A 117 -2.27 -45.92 39.54
N ARG A 118 -3.57 -45.87 39.21
CA ARG A 118 -4.61 -46.55 39.99
C ARG A 118 -4.41 -48.07 39.99
N ALA A 119 -4.14 -48.67 38.84
CA ALA A 119 -3.88 -50.10 38.74
C ALA A 119 -2.64 -50.51 39.56
N ALA A 120 -1.58 -49.69 39.53
CA ALA A 120 -0.39 -49.92 40.35
C ALA A 120 -0.69 -49.82 41.85
N ALA A 121 -1.42 -48.79 42.29
CA ALA A 121 -1.83 -48.62 43.69
C ALA A 121 -2.73 -49.76 44.18
N GLU A 122 -3.69 -50.21 43.36
CA GLU A 122 -4.54 -51.37 43.69
C GLU A 122 -3.72 -52.66 43.82
N ALA A 123 -2.69 -52.85 42.97
CA ALA A 123 -1.79 -53.99 43.08
C ALA A 123 -0.94 -53.94 44.37
N GLU A 124 -0.44 -52.77 44.75
CA GLU A 124 0.32 -52.56 46.00
C GLU A 124 -0.54 -52.81 47.24
N LEU A 125 -1.77 -52.28 47.27
CA LEU A 125 -2.72 -52.49 48.36
C LEU A 125 -3.06 -53.97 48.55
N ARG A 126 -3.19 -54.74 47.46
CA ARG A 126 -3.45 -56.19 47.56
C ARG A 126 -2.33 -56.96 48.27
N LEU A 127 -1.09 -56.46 48.21
CA LEU A 127 0.05 -57.06 48.90
C LEU A 127 0.12 -56.65 50.38
N THR A 128 -0.19 -55.39 50.68
CA THR A 128 -0.07 -54.83 52.05
C THR A 128 -1.29 -55.04 52.94
N VAL A 129 -2.50 -55.12 52.39
CA VAL A 129 -3.74 -55.33 53.16
C VAL A 129 -3.74 -56.65 53.96
N PRO A 130 -3.31 -57.80 53.41
CA PRO A 130 -3.23 -59.06 54.18
C PRO A 130 -2.26 -58.97 55.36
N GLU A 131 -1.12 -58.29 55.21
CA GLU A 131 -0.15 -58.08 56.30
C GLU A 131 -0.76 -57.23 57.42
N LEU A 132 -1.42 -56.11 57.07
CA LEU A 132 -2.10 -55.24 58.04
C LEU A 132 -3.26 -55.96 58.75
N ALA A 133 -4.02 -56.79 58.02
CA ALA A 133 -5.09 -57.60 58.60
C ALA A 133 -4.55 -58.66 59.58
N ALA A 134 -3.41 -59.29 59.26
CA ALA A 134 -2.73 -60.23 60.16
C ALA A 134 -2.20 -59.55 61.42
N GLU A 135 -1.60 -58.36 61.30
CA GLU A 135 -1.14 -57.57 62.45
C GLU A 135 -2.31 -57.20 63.38
N LEU A 136 -3.44 -56.75 62.82
CA LEU A 136 -4.64 -56.39 63.59
C LEU A 136 -5.23 -57.62 64.32
N ALA A 137 -5.33 -58.76 63.63
CA ALA A 137 -5.81 -60.01 64.22
C ALA A 137 -4.93 -60.48 65.38
N SER A 138 -3.60 -60.38 65.23
CA SER A 138 -2.65 -60.70 66.30
C SER A 138 -2.82 -59.81 67.54
N ARG A 139 -3.06 -58.50 67.36
CA ARG A 139 -3.30 -57.58 68.49
C ARG A 139 -4.61 -57.85 69.24
N ILE A 140 -5.66 -58.31 68.56
CA ILE A 140 -6.96 -58.64 69.18
C ILE A 140 -6.90 -59.96 69.95
N ILE A 141 -6.18 -60.96 69.41
CA ILE A 141 -6.06 -62.30 70.02
C ILE A 141 -5.02 -62.31 71.17
N GLY A 142 -4.09 -61.35 71.19
CA GLY A 142 -3.09 -61.19 72.25
C GLY A 142 -1.86 -62.10 72.11
N GLU A 143 -1.71 -62.78 70.96
CA GLU A 143 -0.61 -63.71 70.70
C GLU A 143 -0.22 -63.65 69.19
N PRO A 144 1.08 -63.79 68.82
CA PRO A 144 1.52 -63.60 67.44
C PRO A 144 1.07 -64.75 66.54
N VAL A 145 0.18 -64.46 65.58
CA VAL A 145 -0.21 -65.42 64.54
C VAL A 145 0.64 -65.17 63.29
N SER A 146 1.57 -66.08 63.03
CA SER A 146 2.39 -66.09 61.82
C SER A 146 1.56 -66.52 60.61
N ALA A 147 1.71 -65.81 59.50
CA ALA A 147 0.96 -65.99 58.27
C ALA A 147 1.10 -67.43 57.73
N ALA A 148 -0.04 -68.10 57.54
CA ALA A 148 -0.12 -69.42 56.95
C ALA A 148 0.39 -69.38 55.49
N ALA A 149 1.43 -70.16 55.23
CA ALA A 149 2.01 -70.36 53.90
C ALA A 149 1.00 -71.04 52.95
N PRO A 150 1.02 -70.71 51.65
CA PRO A 150 0.21 -71.42 50.67
C PRO A 150 0.73 -72.85 50.54
N THR A 151 -0.10 -73.81 50.96
CA THR A 151 0.10 -75.23 50.65
C THR A 151 -0.79 -75.56 49.46
N ASN A 152 -0.16 -75.90 48.34
CA ASN A 152 -0.81 -76.61 47.23
C ASN A 152 0.10 -77.81 46.89
N PRO A 153 -0.45 -79.01 46.65
CA PRO A 153 0.30 -80.12 46.06
C PRO A 153 0.70 -79.85 44.60
#